data_AF-A0A969MPR0-F1
#
_entry.id   AF-A0A969MPR0-F1
#
_cell.length_a   1.000
_cell.length_b   1.000
_cell.length_c   1.000
_cell.angle_alpha   90.00
_cell.angle_beta   90.00
_cell.angle_gamma   90.00
#
_symmetry.space_group_name_H-M   'P 1'
#
loop_
_entity.id
_entity.type
_entity.pdbx_description
1 polymer ?
#
loop_
_entity_poly.entity_id
_entity_poly.type
_entity_poly.pdbx_seq_one_letter_code
_entity_poly.pdbx_strand_id
1 'polypeptide(L)'
;MKPEYERLSPLSPTSIGLTGIEFNTSDFNSIIIDYSISRGLGKKKGELHIVTDGVMYDWYENIIEIGSPSVDINFDVGFDGSNIVVYYTDDADTIEAQLHWSARSWNHSFNNYGSF
;
A
#
# COMPACT_ATOMS: atom_id res chain seq x y z
N MET A 1 -9.60 11.06 7.56
CA MET A 1 -8.61 11.34 6.50
C MET A 1 -9.37 11.55 5.19
N LYS A 2 -8.94 12.51 4.36
CA LYS A 2 -9.49 12.72 3.01
C LYS A 2 -8.80 11.74 2.06
N PRO A 3 -9.48 11.14 1.06
CA PRO A 3 -8.82 10.27 0.09
C PRO A 3 -7.75 11.02 -0.71
N GLU A 4 -6.63 10.34 -0.95
CA GLU A 4 -5.50 10.81 -1.74
C GLU A 4 -5.57 10.23 -3.15
N TYR A 5 -5.10 11.01 -4.12
CA TYR A 5 -5.22 10.72 -5.55
C TYR A 5 -3.84 10.72 -6.16
N GLU A 6 -3.45 9.59 -6.76
CA GLU A 6 -2.13 9.46 -7.39
C GLU A 6 -2.29 8.88 -8.80
N ARG A 7 -1.62 9.52 -9.78
CA ARG A 7 -1.49 8.97 -11.13
C ARG A 7 -0.30 8.03 -11.11
N LEU A 8 -0.55 6.76 -11.39
CA LEU A 8 0.51 5.76 -11.41
C LEU A 8 1.25 5.85 -12.73
N SER A 9 2.57 5.91 -12.67
CA SER A 9 3.44 5.78 -13.83
C SER A 9 4.18 4.45 -13.74
N PRO A 10 4.39 3.73 -14.85
CA PRO A 10 5.14 2.48 -14.83
C PRO A 10 6.55 2.72 -14.29
N LEU A 11 6.91 1.99 -13.23
CA LEU A 11 8.27 1.98 -12.73
C LEU A 11 9.14 1.24 -13.76
N SER A 12 10.19 1.89 -14.27
CA SER A 12 11.17 1.17 -15.08
C SER A 12 11.83 0.06 -14.24
N PRO A 13 12.08 -1.14 -14.80
CA PRO A 13 12.58 -2.31 -14.07
C PRO A 13 14.01 -2.17 -13.49
N THR A 14 14.60 -0.98 -13.54
CA THR A 14 15.95 -0.65 -13.03
C THR A 14 15.98 0.58 -12.11
N SER A 15 14.84 1.17 -11.79
CA SER A 15 14.78 2.40 -10.99
C SER A 15 14.58 2.10 -9.50
N ILE A 16 15.68 2.10 -8.73
CA ILE A 16 15.67 2.22 -7.26
C ILE A 16 15.39 3.69 -6.90
N GLY A 17 14.23 4.16 -7.34
CA GLY A 17 13.67 5.48 -7.10
C GLY A 17 12.19 5.26 -6.92
N LEU A 18 11.85 4.56 -5.84
CA LEU A 18 10.51 4.06 -5.58
C LEU A 18 9.63 5.24 -5.18
N THR A 19 8.64 5.56 -6.01
CA THR A 19 7.54 6.46 -5.61
C THR A 19 6.57 5.58 -4.82
N GLY A 20 6.49 5.81 -3.52
CA GLY A 20 5.69 4.98 -2.62
C GLY A 20 4.96 5.82 -1.57
N ILE A 21 3.96 5.21 -0.94
CA ILE A 21 3.28 5.83 0.19
C ILE A 21 4.10 5.52 1.44
N GLU A 22 4.64 6.56 2.07
CA GLU A 22 5.52 6.42 3.25
C GLU A 22 4.77 6.64 4.56
N PHE A 23 5.06 5.79 5.54
CA PHE A 23 4.53 5.89 6.89
C PHE A 23 5.66 5.72 7.91
N ASN A 24 5.82 6.68 8.82
CA ASN A 24 6.82 6.61 9.87
C ASN A 24 6.41 5.62 10.98
N THR A 25 7.25 4.64 11.27
CA THR A 25 6.94 3.59 12.26
C THR A 25 6.88 4.08 13.71
N SER A 26 7.32 5.31 14.00
CA SER A 26 7.05 5.92 15.32
C SER A 26 5.58 6.29 15.52
N ASP A 27 4.84 6.50 14.44
CA ASP A 27 3.50 7.10 14.48
C ASP A 27 2.39 6.04 14.54
N PHE A 28 2.71 4.78 14.23
CA PHE A 28 1.77 3.67 14.18
C PHE A 28 2.44 2.34 14.46
N ASN A 29 1.66 1.35 14.89
CA ASN A 29 2.07 -0.06 14.87
C ASN A 29 1.11 -0.92 14.03
N SER A 30 0.06 -0.31 13.49
CA SER A 30 -0.85 -0.93 12.54
C SER A 30 -1.42 0.13 11.59
N ILE A 31 -1.58 -0.26 10.33
CA ILE A 31 -2.18 0.57 9.29
C ILE A 31 -3.01 -0.30 8.34
N ILE A 32 -4.14 0.26 7.90
CA ILE A 32 -4.95 -0.26 6.81
C ILE A 32 -4.99 0.78 5.72
N ILE A 33 -4.71 0.36 4.48
CA ILE A 33 -4.85 1.18 3.28
C ILE A 33 -6.00 0.59 2.47
N ASP A 34 -7.12 1.31 2.47
CA ASP A 34 -8.21 1.05 1.54
C ASP A 34 -7.83 1.67 0.18
N TYR A 35 -7.88 0.89 -0.89
CA TYR A 35 -7.54 1.40 -2.22
C TYR A 35 -8.51 0.95 -3.31
N SER A 36 -8.58 1.76 -4.37
CA SER A 36 -9.23 1.41 -5.63
C SER A 36 -8.40 1.88 -6.80
N ILE A 37 -8.19 1.01 -7.78
CA ILE A 37 -7.48 1.28 -9.00
C ILE A 37 -8.44 1.11 -10.18
N SER A 38 -8.33 2.00 -11.16
CA SER A 38 -9.01 1.86 -12.45
C SER A 38 -8.04 1.98 -13.62
N ARG A 39 -8.21 1.11 -14.61
CA ARG A 39 -7.48 1.14 -15.89
C ARG A 39 -8.44 0.76 -17.02
N GLY A 40 -8.79 1.72 -17.87
CA GLY A 40 -9.79 1.50 -18.92
C GLY A 40 -11.12 1.00 -18.32
N LEU A 41 -11.50 -0.25 -18.65
CA LEU A 41 -12.69 -0.91 -18.10
C LEU A 41 -12.40 -1.79 -16.87
N GLY A 42 -11.14 -2.09 -16.59
CA GLY A 42 -10.71 -2.88 -15.44
C GLY A 42 -10.72 -2.07 -14.14
N LYS A 43 -11.10 -2.73 -13.05
CA LYS A 43 -11.10 -2.16 -11.70
C LYS A 43 -10.54 -3.16 -10.69
N LYS A 44 -9.67 -2.70 -9.80
CA LYS A 44 -9.14 -3.46 -8.67
C LYS A 44 -9.46 -2.70 -7.40
N LYS A 45 -9.98 -3.36 -6.38
CA LYS A 45 -10.21 -2.78 -5.06
C LYS A 45 -9.62 -3.71 -4.02
N GLY A 46 -8.98 -3.16 -3.01
CA GLY A 46 -8.48 -3.97 -1.91
C GLY A 46 -8.23 -3.19 -0.64
N GLU A 47 -7.82 -3.94 0.36
CA GLU A 47 -7.36 -3.46 1.65
C GLU A 47 -5.97 -4.06 1.89
N LEU A 48 -4.97 -3.21 2.08
CA LEU A 48 -3.63 -3.61 2.50
C LEU A 48 -3.51 -3.41 4.00
N HIS A 49 -3.21 -4.48 4.73
CA HIS A 49 -3.03 -4.46 6.17
C HIS A 49 -1.55 -4.61 6.49
N ILE A 50 -1.00 -3.68 7.27
CA ILE A 50 0.41 -3.71 7.65
C ILE A 50 0.49 -3.54 9.16
N VAL A 51 1.31 -4.36 9.80
CA VAL A 51 1.64 -4.26 11.22
C VAL A 51 3.15 -4.17 11.39
N THR A 52 3.61 -3.43 12.38
CA THR A 52 5.04 -3.27 12.66
C THR A 52 5.28 -3.07 14.16
N ASP A 53 6.41 -3.54 14.65
CA ASP A 53 6.92 -3.24 16.00
C ASP A 53 8.01 -2.13 15.99
N GLY A 54 8.22 -1.50 14.83
CA GLY A 54 9.28 -0.52 14.59
C GLY A 54 10.62 -1.11 14.15
N VAL A 55 10.76 -2.44 14.14
CA VAL A 55 11.97 -3.17 13.67
C VAL A 55 11.62 -4.18 12.59
N MET A 56 10.52 -4.91 12.78
CA MET A 56 9.95 -5.88 11.86
C MET A 56 8.56 -5.42 11.40
N TYR A 57 8.12 -5.98 10.28
CA TYR A 57 6.79 -5.76 9.75
C TYR A 57 6.21 -7.06 9.20
N ASP A 58 4.90 -7.12 9.16
CA ASP A 58 4.15 -8.15 8.46
C ASP A 58 2.99 -7.48 7.72
N TRP A 59 2.58 -8.07 6.60
CA TRP A 59 1.50 -7.51 5.80
C TRP A 59 0.73 -8.58 5.05
N TYR A 60 -0.53 -8.26 4.78
CA TYR A 60 -1.37 -9.05 3.90
C TYR A 60 -2.31 -8.14 3.12
N GLU A 61 -2.79 -8.66 1.99
CA GLU A 61 -3.72 -7.94 1.12
C GLU A 61 -5.00 -8.76 0.94
N ASN A 62 -6.13 -8.08 1.05
CA ASN A 62 -7.41 -8.58 0.58
C ASN A 62 -7.78 -7.84 -0.70
N ILE A 63 -7.94 -8.57 -1.80
CA ILE A 63 -8.12 -8.01 -3.14
C ILE A 63 -9.38 -8.57 -3.81
N ILE A 64 -10.10 -7.68 -4.50
CA ILE A 64 -11.15 -8.04 -5.46
C ILE A 64 -10.86 -7.32 -6.76
N GLU A 65 -10.84 -8.08 -7.86
CA GLU A 65 -10.68 -7.57 -9.21
C GLU A 65 -11.96 -7.78 -10.02
N ILE A 66 -12.36 -6.75 -10.76
CA ILE A 66 -13.62 -6.68 -11.50
C ILE A 66 -13.36 -6.15 -12.91
N GLY A 67 -13.84 -6.87 -13.91
CA GLY A 67 -13.79 -6.47 -15.31
C GLY A 67 -12.64 -7.12 -16.08
N SER A 68 -12.58 -6.83 -17.38
CA SER A 68 -11.52 -7.25 -18.29
C SER A 68 -11.19 -6.07 -19.22
N PRO A 69 -9.91 -5.77 -19.48
CA PRO A 69 -8.72 -6.49 -19.02
C PRO A 69 -8.42 -6.29 -17.52
N SER A 70 -7.52 -7.14 -17.00
CA SER A 70 -6.93 -6.99 -15.67
C SER A 70 -6.29 -5.61 -15.49
N VAL A 71 -6.25 -5.14 -14.25
CA VAL A 71 -5.58 -3.90 -13.85
C VAL A 71 -4.08 -4.12 -13.68
N ASP A 72 -3.58 -5.36 -13.56
CA ASP A 72 -2.14 -5.73 -13.55
C ASP A 72 -1.25 -4.77 -12.74
N ILE A 73 -1.71 -4.40 -11.54
CA ILE A 73 -0.95 -3.62 -10.57
C ILE A 73 -0.85 -4.42 -9.29
N ASN A 74 0.38 -4.59 -8.79
CA ASN A 74 0.67 -5.32 -7.56
C ASN A 74 1.30 -4.38 -6.54
N PHE A 75 0.92 -4.55 -5.27
CA PHE A 75 1.55 -3.82 -4.16
C PHE A 75 2.63 -4.68 -3.50
N ASP A 76 3.67 -4.02 -3.03
CA ASP A 76 4.67 -4.61 -2.15
C ASP A 76 4.94 -3.63 -0.99
N VAL A 77 5.45 -4.15 0.12
CA VAL A 77 5.72 -3.37 1.32
C VAL A 77 7.16 -3.61 1.75
N GLY A 78 7.90 -2.52 2.00
CA GLY A 78 9.27 -2.58 2.46
C GLY A 78 9.58 -1.61 3.59
N PHE A 79 10.76 -1.77 4.16
CA PHE A 79 11.36 -0.82 5.09
C PHE A 79 12.35 0.11 4.37
N ASP A 80 12.27 1.40 4.66
CA ASP A 80 13.32 2.38 4.38
C ASP A 80 13.68 3.14 5.66
N GLY A 81 14.76 2.72 6.31
CA GLY A 81 15.17 3.26 7.61
C GLY A 81 14.09 3.07 8.68
N SER A 82 13.44 4.15 9.10
CA SER A 82 12.35 4.17 10.09
C SER A 82 10.96 4.28 9.45
N ASN A 83 10.86 4.16 8.13
CA ASN A 83 9.59 4.24 7.41
C ASN A 83 9.21 2.86 6.86
N ILE A 84 7.92 2.54 6.91
CA ILE A 84 7.32 1.58 6.01
C ILE A 84 6.97 2.31 4.72
N VAL A 85 7.33 1.72 3.59
CA VAL A 85 7.02 2.24 2.27
C VAL A 85 6.21 1.21 1.52
N VAL A 86 5.06 1.64 1.00
CA VAL A 86 4.22 0.83 0.12
C VAL A 86 4.54 1.16 -1.32
N TYR A 87 5.02 0.16 -2.04
CA TYR A 87 5.38 0.23 -3.45
C TYR A 87 4.26 -0.37 -4.30
N TYR A 88 4.19 0.06 -5.54
CA TYR A 88 3.36 -0.59 -6.55
C TYR A 88 4.18 -0.86 -7.81
N THR A 89 3.96 -2.02 -8.42
CA THR A 89 4.45 -2.34 -9.75
C THR A 89 3.29 -2.21 -10.72
N ASP A 90 3.49 -1.43 -11.78
CA ASP A 90 2.56 -1.31 -12.90
C ASP A 90 3.19 -2.02 -14.11
N ASP A 91 2.63 -3.19 -14.44
CA ASP A 91 3.13 -4.08 -15.49
C ASP A 91 2.48 -3.84 -16.87
N ALA A 92 1.72 -2.74 -17.08
CA ALA A 92 1.09 -2.47 -18.37
C ALA A 92 1.60 -1.21 -19.08
N ASP A 93 1.86 -1.38 -20.38
CA ASP A 93 2.55 -0.36 -21.18
C ASP A 93 1.62 0.58 -21.99
N THR A 94 0.29 0.46 -21.86
CA THR A 94 -0.63 1.08 -22.85
C THR A 94 -1.68 2.04 -22.29
N ILE A 95 -2.14 1.86 -21.05
CA ILE A 95 -3.16 2.72 -20.43
C ILE A 95 -2.74 3.00 -18.98
N GLU A 96 -2.54 4.28 -18.67
CA GLU A 96 -2.24 4.74 -17.31
C GLU A 96 -3.34 4.32 -16.33
N ALA A 97 -2.93 3.80 -15.17
CA ALA A 97 -3.85 3.50 -14.08
C ALA A 97 -4.04 4.70 -13.15
N GLN A 98 -5.22 4.77 -12.55
CA GLN A 98 -5.54 5.77 -11.54
C GLN A 98 -5.74 5.09 -10.20
N LEU A 99 -4.97 5.49 -9.20
CA LEU A 99 -5.07 5.01 -7.82
C LEU A 99 -5.79 6.04 -6.96
N HIS A 100 -6.84 5.60 -6.28
CA HIS A 100 -7.41 6.29 -5.13
C HIS A 100 -7.16 5.46 -3.90
N TRP A 101 -6.74 6.11 -2.82
CA TRP A 101 -6.50 5.41 -1.57
C TRP A 101 -6.86 6.28 -0.36
N SER A 102 -7.06 5.60 0.76
CA SER A 102 -7.14 6.23 2.08
C SER A 102 -6.51 5.32 3.10
N ALA A 103 -5.68 5.88 3.97
CA ALA A 103 -5.09 5.15 5.07
C ALA A 103 -5.80 5.43 6.39
N ARG A 104 -5.79 4.44 7.26
CA ARG A 104 -6.16 4.54 8.67
C ARG A 104 -5.05 3.87 9.47
N SER A 105 -4.40 4.62 10.33
CA SER A 105 -3.33 4.12 11.19
C SER A 105 -3.71 4.28 12.66
N TRP A 106 -3.13 3.43 13.50
CA TRP A 106 -3.22 3.57 14.93
C TRP A 106 -1.92 3.07 15.58
N ASN A 107 -1.64 3.64 16.74
CA ASN A 107 -0.59 3.19 17.62
C ASN A 107 -1.26 2.56 18.85
N HIS A 108 -1.26 1.23 18.91
CA HIS A 108 -1.50 0.56 20.18
C HIS A 108 -0.22 0.63 21.00
N SER A 109 -0.18 1.51 21.99
CA SER A 109 0.78 1.34 23.08
C SER A 109 0.50 -0.04 23.70
N PHE A 110 1.40 -0.99 23.51
CA PHE A 110 1.39 -2.24 24.27
C PHE A 110 1.70 -1.87 25.73
N ASN A 111 0.68 -1.40 26.45
CA ASN A 111 0.71 -1.47 27.90
C ASN A 111 0.84 -2.96 28.20
N ASN A 112 2.00 -3.38 28.71
CA ASN A 112 2.26 -4.71 29.25
C ASN A 112 1.08 -5.10 30.17
N TYR A 113 0.07 -5.76 29.63
CA TYR A 113 -0.89 -6.48 30.44
C TYR A 113 -0.13 -7.69 30.95
N GLY A 114 0.04 -7.72 32.27
CA GLY A 114 0.98 -8.56 32.98
C GLY A 114 0.98 -10.02 32.55
N SER A 115 2.16 -10.61 32.65
CA SER A 115 2.38 -12.05 32.69
C SER A 115 1.33 -12.74 33.56
N PHE A 116 0.63 -13.73 32.99
CA PHE A 116 -0.13 -14.73 33.75
C PHE A 116 0.80 -15.70 34.47
#